data_AF-A0A919SGH3-F1
#
_entry.id   AF-A0A919SGH3-F1
#
_cell.length_a   1.000
_cell.length_b   1.000
_cell.length_c   1.000
_cell.angle_alpha   90.00
_cell.angle_beta   90.00
_cell.angle_gamma   90.00
#
_symmetry.space_group_name_H-M   'P 1'
#
loop_
_entity.id
_entity.type
_entity.pdbx_description
1 polymer ?
#
loop_
_entity_poly.entity_id
_entity_poly.type
_entity_poly.pdbx_seq_one_letter_code
_entity_poly.pdbx_strand_id
1 'polypeptide(L)' 'MRPVVLDGGDRRCVLLLLELRRLITTVPADTVIHLIATDPAAPLDLPVGAT' A
#
# COMPACT_ATOMS: atom_id res chain seq x y z
N MET A 1 -14.37 1.04 -11.25
CA MET A 1 -13.65 1.63 -10.12
C MET A 1 -12.21 1.89 -10.57
N ARG A 2 -11.68 3.10 -10.41
CA ARG A 2 -10.27 3.37 -10.78
C ARG A 2 -9.38 2.96 -9.60
N PRO A 3 -8.32 2.19 -9.82
CA PRO A 3 -7.44 1.77 -8.74
C PRO A 3 -6.67 2.97 -8.18
N VAL A 4 -6.38 2.93 -6.88
CA VAL A 4 -5.62 3.97 -6.19
C VAL A 4 -4.14 3.67 -6.36
N VAL A 5 -3.36 4.67 -6.75
CA VAL A 5 -1.91 4.53 -6.92
C VAL A 5 -1.21 5.19 -5.73
N LEU A 6 -0.33 4.45 -5.07
CA LEU A 6 0.59 4.97 -4.05
C LEU A 6 2.01 4.84 -4.61
N ASP A 7 2.59 5.98 -4.99
CA ASP A 7 3.98 6.05 -5.41
C ASP A 7 4.88 6.30 -4.19
N GLY A 8 5.68 5.29 -3.86
CA GLY A 8 6.61 5.31 -2.76
C GLY A 8 7.94 6.01 -3.07
N GLY A 9 8.29 6.23 -4.34
CA GLY A 9 9.59 6.79 -4.74
C GLY A 9 10.76 6.20 -3.93
N ASP A 10 11.68 7.06 -3.50
CA ASP A 10 12.84 6.69 -2.67
C ASP A 10 12.54 6.56 -1.16
N ARG A 11 11.26 6.45 -0.77
CA ARG A 11 10.91 6.34 0.65
C ARG A 11 11.45 5.04 1.22
N ARG A 12 11.98 5.12 2.46
CA ARG A 12 12.35 3.93 3.23
C ARG A 12 11.13 3.03 3.39
N CYS A 13 11.32 1.72 3.26
CA CYS A 13 10.26 0.71 3.34
C CYS A 13 9.28 0.93 4.52
N VAL A 14 9.80 1.24 5.73
CA VAL A 14 8.95 1.49 6.91
C VAL A 14 8.03 2.69 6.74
N LEU A 15 8.49 3.79 6.14
CA LEU A 15 7.66 4.97 5.92
C LEU A 15 6.55 4.68 4.91
N LEU A 16 6.88 3.94 3.85
CA LEU A 16 5.91 3.51 2.85
C LEU A 16 4.82 2.61 3.44
N LEU A 17 5.19 1.67 4.32
CA LEU A 17 4.25 0.79 5.01
C LEU A 17 3.30 1.55 5.94
N LEU A 18 3.81 2.56 6.66
CA LEU A 18 2.96 3.40 7.51
C LEU A 18 1.93 4.19 6.70
N GLU A 19 2.33 4.67 5.52
CA GLU A 19 1.46 5.40 4.62
C GLU A 19 0.42 4.50 3.96
N LEU A 20 0.84 3.31 3.50
CA LEU A 20 -0.06 2.28 3.00
C LEU A 20 -1.09 1.88 4.06
N ARG A 21 -0.67 1.67 5.32
CA ARG A 21 -1.57 1.34 6.42
C ARG A 21 -2.63 2.41 6.62
N ARG A 22 -2.25 3.70 6.59
CA ARG A 22 -3.22 4.80 6.68
C ARG A 22 -4.17 4.78 5.49
N LEU A 23 -3.67 4.58 4.28
CA LEU A 23 -4.48 4.55 3.07
C LEU A 23 -5.55 3.44 3.14
N ILE A 24 -5.16 2.22 3.50
CA ILE A 24 -6.08 1.06 3.61
C ILE A 24 -7.23 1.35 4.59
N THR A 25 -7.00 2.10 5.67
CA THR A 25 -8.07 2.45 6.62
C THR A 25 -9.06 3.50 6.11
N THR A 26 -8.76 4.16 5.00
CA THR A 26 -9.56 5.29 4.47
C THR A 26 -10.30 4.95 3.18
N VAL A 27 -9.97 3.83 2.54
CA VAL A 27 -10.58 3.40 1.28
C VAL A 27 -11.68 2.36 1.53
N PRO A 28 -12.70 2.27 0.65
CA PRO A 28 -13.69 1.20 0.73
C PRO A 28 -13.04 -0.19 0.70
N ALA A 29 -13.70 -1.15 1.34
CA ALA A 29 -13.41 -2.56 1.11
C ALA A 29 -13.42 -2.86 -0.40
N ASP A 30 -12.55 -3.78 -0.83
CA ASP A 30 -12.29 -4.14 -2.24
C ASP A 30 -11.57 -3.09 -3.11
N THR A 31 -11.06 -2.00 -2.51
CA THR A 31 -10.20 -1.07 -3.24
C THR A 31 -8.86 -1.70 -3.58
N VAL A 32 -8.56 -1.81 -4.88
CA VAL A 32 -7.23 -2.21 -5.37
C VAL A 32 -6.26 -1.03 -5.27
N ILE A 33 -5.15 -1.22 -4.55
CA ILE A 33 -4.07 -0.26 -4.41
C ILE A 33 -2.85 -0.75 -5.21
N HIS A 34 -2.37 0.05 -6.16
CA HIS A 34 -1.10 -0.19 -6.84
C HIS A 34 0.02 0.56 -6.11
N LEU A 35 0.94 -0.19 -5.51
CA LEU A 35 2.12 0.33 -4.85
C LEU A 35 3.32 0.31 -5.79
N ILE A 36 3.99 1.45 -5.97
CA ILE A 36 5.26 1.55 -6.69
C ILE A 36 6.36 1.83 -5.66
N ALA A 37 7.40 1.01 -5.63
CA ALA A 37 8.54 1.18 -4.72
C ALA A 37 9.84 0.75 -5.43
N THR A 38 10.92 1.51 -5.23
CA THR A 38 12.24 1.22 -5.83
C THR A 38 13.08 0.23 -5.02
N ASP A 39 12.79 0.04 -3.73
CA ASP A 39 13.43 -0.97 -2.87
C ASP A 39 12.37 -1.70 -2.04
N PRO A 40 11.87 -2.86 -2.47
CA PRO A 40 11.03 -3.70 -1.64
C PRO A 40 11.94 -4.38 -0.62
N ALA A 41 12.35 -3.66 0.42
CA ALA A 41 12.97 -4.28 1.58
C ALA A 41 11.92 -5.21 2.21
N ALA A 42 12.02 -6.50 1.88
CA ALA A 42 11.15 -7.64 2.23
C ALA A 42 9.91 -7.88 1.33
N PRO A 43 9.50 -9.16 1.18
CA PRO A 43 8.18 -9.52 0.67
C PRO A 43 7.08 -8.86 1.50
N LEU A 44 6.14 -8.15 0.87
CA LEU A 44 4.99 -7.54 1.55
C LEU A 44 3.87 -8.58 1.69
N ASP A 45 3.69 -9.12 2.88
CA ASP A 45 2.51 -9.92 3.22
C ASP A 45 1.36 -8.97 3.59
N LEU A 46 0.47 -8.73 2.64
CA LEU A 46 -0.74 -7.93 2.85
C LEU A 46 -1.95 -8.86 3.08
N PRO A 47 -2.75 -8.64 4.13
CA PRO A 47 -3.98 -9.40 4.32
C PRO A 47 -4.97 -9.08 3.19
N VAL A 48 -5.47 -10.11 2.54
CA VAL A 48 -6.59 -9.99 1.59
C VAL A 48 -7.87 -9.81 2.38
N GLY A 49 -8.36 -8.57 2.45
CA GLY A 49 -9.72 -8.23 2.87
C GLY A 49 -10.02 -8.44 4.35
N ALA A 50 -10.27 -7.34 5.07
CA ALA A 50 -10.97 -7.40 6.35
C ALA A 50 -12.43 -7.83 6.09
N THR A 51 -12.83 -8.98 6.63
CA THR A 51 -14.25 -9.32 6.82
C THR A 51 -14.68 -8.86 8.20
#